data_AF-A0A947VXH5-F1
#
_entry.id   AF-A0A947VXH5-F1
#
_cell.length_a   1.000
_cell.length_b   1.000
_cell.length_c   1.000
_cell.angle_alpha   90.00
_cell.angle_beta   90.00
_cell.angle_gamma   90.00
#
_symmetry.space_group_name_H-M   'P 1'
#
loop_
_entity.id
_entity.type
_entity.pdbx_description
1 polymer ?
#
loop_
_entity_poly.entity_id
_entity_poly.type
_entity_poly.pdbx_seq_one_letter_code
_entity_poly.pdbx_strand_id
1 'polypeptide(L)' 'MGAVPKNKITRAERGKRRAGNTPSLKKDAKRASPILHKQGLVASILKKIGLDSRLVAK' A
#
# COMPACT_ATOMS: atom_id res chain seq x y z
N MET A 1 -3.66 -22.97 -28.27
CA MET A 1 -4.17 -22.20 -27.13
C MET A 1 -5.69 -22.18 -27.20
N GLY A 2 -6.36 -23.03 -26.39
CA GLY A 2 -7.81 -23.20 -26.45
C GLY A 2 -8.58 -22.02 -25.84
N ALA A 3 -9.81 -21.83 -26.29
CA ALA A 3 -10.71 -20.83 -25.73
C ALA A 3 -10.91 -21.09 -24.23
N VAL A 4 -10.81 -20.03 -23.43
CA VAL A 4 -11.01 -20.12 -21.99
C VAL A 4 -12.51 -20.32 -21.73
N PRO A 5 -12.93 -21.23 -20.83
CA PRO A 5 -14.35 -21.44 -20.53
C PRO A 5 -15.05 -20.11 -20.22
N LYS A 6 -16.30 -19.93 -20.66
CA LYS A 6 -17.07 -18.67 -20.54
C LYS A 6 -17.05 -18.03 -19.14
N ASN A 7 -16.89 -18.83 -18.09
CA ASN A 7 -16.89 -18.37 -16.70
C ASN A 7 -15.50 -18.03 -16.14
N LYS A 8 -14.44 -18.17 -16.93
CA LYS A 8 -13.05 -17.97 -16.48
C LYS A 8 -12.42 -16.81 -17.24
N ILE A 9 -12.15 -15.74 -16.49
CA ILE A 9 -11.51 -14.52 -16.99
C ILE A 9 -10.06 -14.83 -17.38
N THR A 10 -9.63 -14.36 -18.55
CA THR A 10 -8.24 -14.49 -19.00
C THR A 10 -7.28 -13.70 -18.09
N ARG A 11 -5.99 -14.06 -18.06
CA ARG A 11 -4.98 -13.31 -17.31
C ARG A 11 -4.94 -11.82 -17.73
N ALA A 12 -5.08 -11.56 -19.03
CA ALA A 12 -5.08 -10.21 -19.60
C ALA A 12 -6.28 -9.39 -19.11
N GLU A 13 -7.47 -9.97 -19.14
CA GLU A 13 -8.71 -9.30 -18.74
C GLU A 13 -8.80 -9.10 -17.22
N ARG A 14 -8.27 -10.04 -16.44
CA ARG A 14 -8.04 -9.87 -14.99
C ARG A 14 -7.05 -8.72 -14.72
N GLY A 15 -6.01 -8.57 -15.55
CA GLY A 15 -5.08 -7.45 -15.49
C GLY A 15 -5.76 -6.10 -15.75
N LYS A 16 -6.59 -6.02 -16.80
CA LYS A 16 -7.39 -4.82 -17.12
C LYS A 16 -8.31 -4.41 -15.98
N ARG A 17 -8.96 -5.38 -15.33
CA ARG A 17 -9.83 -5.13 -14.15
C ARG A 17 -9.06 -4.63 -12.93
N ARG A 18 -7.82 -5.10 -12.73
CA ARG A 18 -6.96 -4.65 -11.61
C ARG A 18 -6.32 -3.29 -11.84
N ALA A 19 -6.01 -2.95 -13.09
CA ALA A 19 -5.38 -1.69 -13.45
C ALA A 19 -6.22 -0.46 -13.09
N GLY A 20 -7.55 -0.58 -13.02
CA GLY A 20 -8.45 0.51 -12.61
C GLY A 20 -8.55 0.73 -11.10
N ASN A 21 -8.03 -0.18 -10.26
CA ASN A 21 -8.14 -0.12 -8.80
C ASN A 21 -6.77 0.01 -8.11
N THR A 22 -5.84 0.74 -8.73
CA THR A 22 -4.61 1.15 -8.06
C THR A 22 -4.64 2.67 -7.93
N PRO A 23 -4.93 3.21 -6.73
CA PRO A 23 -4.95 4.65 -6.55
C PRO A 23 -3.53 5.17 -6.84
N SER A 24 -3.41 6.20 -7.69
CA SER A 24 -2.13 6.81 -8.04
C SER A 24 -1.63 7.72 -6.91
N LEU A 25 -1.45 7.14 -5.72
CA LEU A 25 -0.94 7.83 -4.55
C LEU A 25 0.57 8.01 -4.73
N LYS A 26 0.97 9.18 -5.23
CA LYS A 26 2.38 9.57 -5.23
C LYS A 26 2.81 9.80 -3.78
N LYS A 27 3.85 9.10 -3.35
CA LYS A 27 4.50 9.39 -2.06
C LYS A 27 5.04 10.81 -2.14
N ASP A 28 4.73 11.64 -1.14
CA ASP A 28 5.23 13.01 -1.09
C ASP A 28 6.76 13.01 -1.05
N ALA A 29 7.38 13.68 -2.03
CA ALA A 29 8.83 13.73 -2.18
C ALA A 29 9.49 14.56 -1.06
N LYS A 30 8.72 15.43 -0.38
CA LYS A 30 9.17 16.25 0.75
C LYS A 30 9.09 15.53 2.09
N ARG A 31 9.00 14.19 2.10
CA ARG A 31 8.92 13.42 3.34
C ARG A 31 10.26 13.44 4.06
N ALA A 32 10.35 14.23 5.13
CA ALA A 32 11.46 14.16 6.08
C ALA A 32 11.40 12.82 6.81
N SER A 33 12.39 11.95 6.56
CA SER A 33 12.58 10.75 7.36
C SER A 33 13.22 11.13 8.70
N PRO A 34 12.79 10.53 9.82
CA PRO A 34 13.48 10.73 11.08
C PRO A 34 14.93 10.24 10.98
N ILE A 35 15.86 11.01 11.56
CA ILE A 35 17.28 10.65 11.63
C ILE A 35 17.41 9.30 12.36
N LEU A 36 18.33 8.44 11.91
CA LEU A 36 18.46 7.03 12.33
C LEU A 36 18.47 6.86 13.87
N HIS A 37 19.24 7.66 14.58
CA HIS A 37 19.37 7.57 16.04
C HIS A 37 18.14 8.10 16.81
N LYS A 38 17.19 8.78 16.15
CA LYS A 38 15.96 9.29 16.77
C LYS A 38 14.72 8.44 16.46
N GLN A 39 14.87 7.36 15.69
CA GLN A 39 13.74 6.52 15.27
C GLN A 39 12.99 5.92 16.46
N GLY A 40 13.70 5.49 17.51
CA GLY A 40 13.09 4.93 18.73
C GLY A 40 12.23 5.94 19.50
N LEU A 41 12.69 7.20 19.58
CA LEU A 41 11.93 8.28 20.22
C LEU A 41 10.67 8.62 19.42
N VAL A 42 10.80 8.74 18.09
CA VAL A 42 9.64 9.02 17.22
C VAL A 42 8.64 7.87 17.28
N ALA A 43 9.10 6.61 17.30
CA ALA A 43 8.23 5.45 17.43
C ALA A 43 7.48 5.41 18.78
N SER A 44 8.14 5.77 19.89
CA SER A 44 7.50 5.80 21.22
C SER A 44 6.44 6.91 21.33
N ILE A 45 6.70 8.07 20.74
CA ILE A 45 5.74 9.18 20.64
C ILE A 45 4.53 8.76 19.81
N LEU A 46 4.74 8.23 18.60
CA LEU A 46 3.64 7.80 17.72
C LEU A 46 2.78 6.71 18.36
N LYS A 47 3.40 5.77 19.10
CA LYS A 47 2.67 4.75 19.86
C LYS A 47 1.78 5.35 20.94
N LYS A 48 2.27 6.36 21.69
CA LYS A 48 1.48 7.04 22.73
C LYS A 48 0.30 7.82 22.16
N ILE A 49 0.45 8.41 20.97
CA ILE A 49 -0.60 9.20 20.31
C ILE A 49 -1.59 8.30 19.54
N GLY A 50 -1.35 6.98 19.47
CA GLY A 50 -2.21 6.04 18.74
C GLY A 50 -2.06 6.12 17.22
N LEU A 51 -1.02 6.79 16.73
CA LEU A 51 -0.68 6.93 15.31
C LEU A 51 0.30 5.84 14.82
N ASP A 52 0.42 4.74 15.56
CA ASP A 52 1.21 3.59 15.12
C ASP A 52 0.57 3.01 13.84
N SER A 53 1.33 3.01 12.75
CA SER A 53 0.87 2.55 11.43
C SER A 53 0.41 1.08 11.40
N ARG A 54 0.73 0.32 12.44
CA ARG A 54 0.23 -1.06 12.66
C ARG A 54 -1.25 -1.13 13.05
N LEU A 55 -1.83 -0.06 13.57
CA LEU A 55 -3.24 -0.03 14.01
C LEU A 55 -4.24 0.28 12.88
N VAL A 56 -3.79 0.97 11.83
CA VAL A 56 -4.63 1.39 10.68
C VAL A 56 -4.74 0.31 9.59
N ALA A 57 -3.89 -0.72 9.62
CA ALA A 57 -3.84 -1.77 8.61
C ALA A 57 -4.81 -2.96 8.84
N LYS A 58 -5.92 -2.74 9.56
CA LYS A 58 -6.93 -3.76 9.88
C LYS A 58 -8.25 -3.40 9.21
#